data_AF-A0A9X8VJ56-F1
#
_entry.id   AF-A0A9X8VJ56-F1
#
_cell.length_a   1.000
_cell.length_b   1.000
_cell.length_c   1.000
_cell.angle_alpha   90.00
_cell.angle_beta   90.00
_cell.angle_gamma   90.00
#
_symmetry.space_group_name_H-M   'P 1'
#
loop_
_entity.id
_entity.type
_entity.pdbx_description
1 polymer ?
#
loop_
_entity_poly.entity_id
_entity_poly.type
_entity_poly.pdbx_seq_one_letter_code
_entity_poly.pdbx_strand_id
1 'polypeptide(L)' 'MSKTEIINGFGLTRDVPSAAWAWFEKTYKSSRFIANGLVFAVTDDASARSAAAEREGNKTGLEQASKKIKGIEPDKEE' A
#
# COMPACT_ATOMS: atom_id res chain seq x y z
N MET A 1 21.54 5.94 -5.89
CA MET A 1 20.06 6.01 -5.86
C MET A 1 19.55 4.69 -5.34
N SER A 2 18.95 4.66 -4.16
CA SER A 2 18.35 3.44 -3.60
C SER A 2 17.17 3.05 -4.48
N LYS A 3 17.27 1.91 -5.18
CA LYS A 3 16.19 1.38 -6.02
C LYS A 3 15.07 0.93 -5.08
N THR A 4 13.89 1.55 -5.16
CA THR A 4 12.71 1.08 -4.41
C THR A 4 12.34 -0.30 -4.94
N GLU A 5 12.39 -1.30 -4.05
CA GLU A 5 11.98 -2.66 -4.38
C GLU A 5 10.47 -2.78 -4.18
N ILE A 6 9.78 -3.31 -5.20
CA ILE A 6 8.33 -3.56 -5.19
C ILE A 6 8.11 -5.06 -5.19
N ILE A 7 7.29 -5.56 -4.25
CA ILE A 7 6.97 -6.98 -4.08
C ILE A 7 5.45 -7.11 -4.02
N ASN A 8 4.84 -7.81 -4.98
CA ASN A 8 3.38 -8.02 -5.07
C ASN A 8 2.55 -6.74 -4.90
N GLY A 9 3.05 -5.60 -5.44
CA GLY A 9 2.38 -4.30 -5.36
C GLY A 9 2.70 -3.46 -4.12
N PHE A 10 3.54 -3.96 -3.19
CA PHE A 10 3.96 -3.25 -1.99
C PHE A 10 5.39 -2.73 -2.11
N GLY A 11 5.62 -1.49 -1.65
CA GLY A 11 6.97 -0.93 -1.53
C GLY A 11 7.69 -1.43 -0.28
N LEU A 12 8.91 -1.94 -0.44
CA LEU A 12 9.72 -2.43 0.67
C LEU A 12 10.66 -1.34 1.20
N THR A 13 10.61 -1.11 2.51
CA THR A 13 11.58 -0.26 3.23
C THR A 13 12.30 -1.11 4.27
N ARG A 14 13.63 -1.20 4.16
CA ARG A 14 14.49 -2.00 5.05
C ARG A 14 15.06 -1.12 6.16
N ASP A 15 15.56 -1.76 7.21
CA ASP A 15 16.31 -1.11 8.30
C ASP A 15 15.51 -0.02 9.04
N VAL A 16 14.19 -0.14 9.09
CA VAL A 16 13.32 0.77 9.85
C VAL A 16 13.54 0.54 11.35
N PRO A 17 13.95 1.56 12.12
CA PRO A 17 14.13 1.41 13.56
C PRO A 17 12.81 1.02 14.24
N SER A 18 12.86 0.05 15.16
CA SER A 18 11.67 -0.45 15.87
C SER A 18 10.90 0.64 16.60
N ALA A 19 11.62 1.60 17.20
CA ALA A 19 11.02 2.76 17.87
C ALA A 19 10.24 3.66 16.89
N ALA A 20 10.75 3.85 15.67
CA ALA A 20 10.08 4.64 14.65
C ALA A 20 8.80 3.94 14.16
N TRP A 21 8.86 2.61 13.93
CA TRP A 21 7.67 1.83 13.60
C TRP A 21 6.63 1.86 14.73
N ALA A 22 7.04 1.64 15.97
CA ALA A 22 6.12 1.63 17.11
C ALA A 22 5.41 2.98 17.30
N TRP A 23 6.12 4.10 17.11
CA TRP A 23 5.51 5.42 17.10
C TRP A 23 4.53 5.60 15.94
N PHE A 24 4.92 5.19 14.73
CA PHE A 24 4.09 5.30 13.53
C PHE A 24 2.81 4.48 13.65
N GLU A 25 2.93 3.20 14.02
CA GLU A 25 1.81 2.30 14.21
C GLU A 25 0.85 2.83 15.28
N LYS A 26 1.36 3.32 16.43
CA LYS A 26 0.52 3.93 17.47
C LYS A 26 -0.21 5.18 16.96
N THR A 27 0.47 6.03 16.21
CA THR A 27 -0.06 7.31 15.72
C THR A 27 -1.13 7.09 14.65
N TYR A 28 -0.93 6.13 13.75
CA TYR A 28 -1.78 5.89 12.59
C TYR A 28 -2.59 4.59 12.69
N LYS A 29 -2.73 4.01 13.89
CA LYS A 29 -3.45 2.76 14.12
C LYS A 29 -4.87 2.76 13.54
N SER A 30 -5.57 3.91 13.66
CA SER A 30 -6.93 4.10 13.17
C SER A 30 -7.00 4.47 11.69
N SER A 31 -5.86 4.71 11.04
CA SER A 31 -5.86 4.97 9.61
C SER A 31 -6.30 3.73 8.85
N ARG A 32 -7.08 3.92 7.79
CA ARG A 32 -7.49 2.84 6.88
C ARG A 32 -6.29 2.07 6.28
N PHE A 33 -5.10 2.68 6.26
CA PHE A 33 -3.90 2.06 5.70
C PHE A 33 -3.33 0.98 6.62
N ILE A 34 -3.30 1.23 7.92
CA ILE A 34 -2.92 0.22 8.92
C ILE A 34 -4.06 -0.75 9.15
N ALA A 35 -5.29 -0.25 9.31
CA ALA A 35 -6.47 -1.07 9.60
C ALA A 35 -6.78 -2.11 8.51
N ASN A 36 -6.57 -1.76 7.23
CA ASN A 36 -6.78 -2.67 6.11
C ASN A 36 -5.50 -3.45 5.72
N GLY A 37 -4.42 -3.35 6.51
CA GLY A 37 -3.19 -4.11 6.30
C GLY A 37 -2.40 -3.71 5.04
N LEU A 38 -2.50 -2.44 4.60
CA LEU A 38 -1.76 -1.94 3.43
C LEU A 38 -0.35 -1.46 3.81
N VAL A 39 -0.21 -1.04 5.07
CA VAL A 39 1.06 -0.72 5.68
C VAL A 39 1.22 -1.66 6.86
N PHE A 40 2.30 -2.44 6.84
CA PHE A 40 2.59 -3.46 7.84
C PHE A 40 4.11 -3.61 7.98
N ALA A 41 4.55 -4.19 9.09
CA ALA A 41 5.95 -4.48 9.34
C ALA A 41 6.14 -5.98 9.57
N VAL A 42 7.29 -6.47 9.14
CA VAL A 42 7.77 -7.84 9.32
C VAL A 42 9.26 -7.79 9.68
N THR A 43 9.78 -8.88 10.21
CA THR A 43 11.16 -8.96 10.69
C THR A 43 12.18 -9.30 9.61
N ASP A 44 11.75 -9.85 8.49
CA ASP A 44 12.62 -10.35 7.44
C ASP A 44 11.98 -10.33 6.05
N ASP A 45 12.83 -10.48 5.04
CA ASP A 45 12.52 -10.44 3.62
C ASP A 45 11.60 -11.56 3.13
N ALA A 46 11.70 -12.76 3.70
CA ALA A 46 10.88 -13.88 3.30
C ALA A 46 9.45 -13.63 3.81
N SER A 47 9.33 -13.19 5.06
CA SER A 47 8.06 -12.74 5.65
C SER A 47 7.46 -11.57 4.89
N ALA A 48 8.27 -10.65 4.34
CA ALA A 48 7.76 -9.54 3.51
C ALA A 48 7.10 -10.04 2.23
N ARG A 49 7.73 -11.00 1.54
CA ARG A 49 7.17 -11.61 0.32
C ARG A 49 5.89 -12.37 0.60
N SER A 50 5.88 -13.19 1.65
CA SER A 50 4.68 -13.95 2.05
C SER A 50 3.55 -13.00 2.47
N ALA A 51 3.82 -12.03 3.33
CA ALA A 51 2.81 -11.09 3.80
C ALA A 51 2.24 -10.24 2.66
N ALA A 52 3.08 -9.83 1.70
CA ALA A 52 2.64 -9.11 0.51
C ALA A 52 1.78 -10.01 -0.41
N ALA A 53 2.12 -11.29 -0.57
CA ALA A 53 1.32 -12.24 -1.35
C ALA A 53 -0.07 -12.46 -0.73
N GLU A 54 -0.16 -12.64 0.59
CA GLU A 54 -1.44 -12.77 1.31
C GLU A 54 -2.32 -11.53 1.19
N ARG A 55 -1.71 -10.37 0.92
CA ARG A 55 -2.35 -9.05 0.86
C ARG A 55 -2.46 -8.50 -0.54
N GLU A 56 -2.19 -9.29 -1.58
CA GLU A 56 -2.29 -8.87 -2.99
C GLU A 56 -3.71 -8.34 -3.33
N GLY A 57 -4.73 -8.90 -2.68
CA GLY A 57 -6.13 -8.45 -2.80
C GLY A 57 -6.46 -7.17 -2.01
N ASN A 58 -5.61 -6.75 -1.07
CA ASN A 58 -5.81 -5.53 -0.30
C ASN A 58 -5.40 -4.34 -1.16
N LYS A 59 -6.37 -3.83 -1.92
CA LYS A 59 -6.19 -2.67 -2.79
C LYS A 59 -6.84 -1.45 -2.15
N THR A 60 -6.22 -0.29 -2.32
CA THR A 60 -6.89 1.00 -2.07
C THR A 60 -6.78 1.92 -3.25
N GLY A 61 -7.87 2.61 -3.51
CA GLY A 61 -8.07 3.45 -4.67
C GLY A 61 -9.46 3.16 -5.21
N LEU A 62 -10.14 4.19 -5.70
CA LEU A 62 -11.17 3.97 -6.70
C LEU A 62 -10.38 3.48 -7.91
N GLU A 63 -10.48 2.19 -8.25
CA GLU A 63 -10.06 1.72 -9.57
C GLU A 63 -10.52 2.77 -10.58
N GLN A 64 -9.61 3.29 -11.41
CA GLN A 64 -9.99 4.26 -12.42
C GLN A 64 -11.10 3.60 -13.23
N ALA A 65 -12.32 4.12 -13.09
CA ALA A 65 -13.47 3.64 -13.82
C ALA A 65 -13.03 3.43 -15.26
N SER A 66 -13.07 2.20 -15.76
CA SER A 66 -12.81 1.99 -17.18
C SER A 66 -13.70 2.97 -17.95
N LYS A 67 -13.23 3.59 -19.04
CA LYS A 67 -14.05 4.52 -19.85
C LYS A 67 -15.45 3.96 -20.23
N LYS A 68 -15.67 2.65 -20.06
CA LYS A 68 -16.94 1.95 -20.24
C LYS A 68 -17.92 2.04 -19.06
N ILE A 69 -17.62 2.71 -17.95
CA ILE A 69 -18.66 3.00 -16.95
C ILE A 69 -19.60 4.04 -17.56
N LYS A 70 -20.79 3.58 -17.96
CA LYS A 70 -21.87 4.36 -18.58
C LYS A 70 -22.06 5.70 -17.88
N GLY A 71 -21.86 6.80 -18.60
CA GLY A 71 -22.37 8.13 -18.22
C GLY A 71 -21.32 9.23 -17.99
N ILE A 72 -20.03 8.97 -18.15
CA ILE A 72 -19.01 10.03 -18.07
C ILE A 72 -18.74 10.55 -19.49
N GLU A 73 -19.41 11.63 -19.87
CA GLU A 73 -19.05 12.38 -21.06
C GLU A 73 -17.71 13.09 -20.82
N PRO A 74 -16.77 13.07 -21.77
CA PRO A 74 -15.54 13.82 -21.63
C PRO A 74 -15.87 15.32 -21.54
N ASP A 75 -15.37 15.99 -20.50
CA ASP A 75 -15.37 17.45 -20.46
C ASP A 75 -14.66 17.96 -21.70
N LYS A 76 -15.36 18.80 -22.47
CA LYS A 76 -14.76 19.50 -23.60
C LYS A 76 -13.77 20.49 -22.99
N GLU A 77 -12.49 20.26 -23.22
CA GLU A 77 -11.45 21.26 -22.97
C GLU A 77 -11.79 22.51 -23.79
N GLU A 78 -11.94 23.65 -23.09
CA GLU A 78 -12.00 25.00 -23.69
C GLU A 78 -10.59 25.57 -23.83
#